data_AF-A0A842SQ71-F1
#
_entry.id   AF-A0A842SQ71-F1
#
_cell.length_a   1.000
_cell.length_b   1.000
_cell.length_c   1.000
_cell.angle_alpha   90.00
_cell.angle_beta   90.00
_cell.angle_gamma   90.00
#
_symmetry.space_group_name_H-M   'P 1'
#
loop_
_entity.id
_entity.type
_entity.pdbx_description
1 polymer ?
#
loop_
_entity_poly.entity_id
_entity_poly.type
_entity_poly.pdbx_seq_one_letter_code
_entity_poly.pdbx_strand_id
1 'polypeptide(L)'
;MKSEKASLVIVSIMLLFVILFGLNRFNFDAREKVIEIKEYQGERLDSVYDFRENSILGPQEINVTDYRLRVSGLVETPLEYTYEEVLEDFSSKRKVIRLSCVEGWSAKVLWEGVSIKDLVEAAEPSEDAKIIIFHAEDGYTTSLHLDYIKERDIMLAYKINEVTLPKENGFPFQLVAESKWGYKWCRWVVELEFSDDTDYEGFWESRGYSNDADLDKSFWGK
;
A
#
# COMPACT_ATOMS: atom_id res chain seq x y z
N MET A 1 43.58 50.30 -7.89
CA MET A 1 42.96 49.84 -9.14
C MET A 1 42.93 48.32 -9.36
N LYS A 2 43.85 47.50 -8.81
CA LYS A 2 43.77 46.02 -8.93
C LYS A 2 42.88 45.33 -7.88
N SER A 3 42.76 45.86 -6.65
CA SER A 3 41.99 45.19 -5.59
C SER A 3 40.46 45.36 -5.71
N GLU A 4 39.98 46.47 -6.25
CA GLU A 4 38.54 46.73 -6.42
C GLU A 4 37.91 45.78 -7.47
N LYS A 5 38.63 45.49 -8.55
CA LYS A 5 38.19 44.53 -9.57
C LYS A 5 38.09 43.11 -9.02
N ALA A 6 38.99 42.73 -8.11
CA ALA A 6 38.96 41.42 -7.45
C ALA A 6 37.77 41.29 -6.48
N SER A 7 37.45 42.34 -5.70
CA SER A 7 36.28 42.33 -4.82
C SER A 7 34.95 42.23 -5.58
N LEU A 8 34.82 42.94 -6.71
CA LEU A 8 33.59 42.93 -7.51
C LEU A 8 33.31 41.55 -8.13
N VAL A 9 34.37 40.85 -8.55
CA VAL A 9 34.27 39.49 -9.10
C VAL A 9 33.87 38.49 -8.03
N ILE A 10 34.43 38.59 -6.81
CA ILE A 10 34.09 37.68 -5.71
C ILE A 10 32.64 37.87 -5.26
N VAL A 11 32.16 39.12 -5.15
CA VAL A 11 30.75 39.41 -4.80
C VAL A 11 29.79 38.88 -5.87
N SER A 12 30.13 39.01 -7.15
CA SER A 12 29.31 38.50 -8.26
C SER A 12 29.23 36.97 -8.26
N ILE A 13 30.35 36.28 -7.97
CA ILE A 13 30.39 34.81 -7.86
C ILE A 13 29.58 34.34 -6.66
N MET A 14 29.65 35.04 -5.51
CA MET A 14 28.82 34.72 -4.34
C MET A 14 27.32 34.91 -4.63
N LEU A 15 26.92 36.00 -5.30
CA LEU A 15 25.53 36.23 -5.68
C LEU A 15 25.03 35.15 -6.66
N LEU A 16 25.84 34.76 -7.63
CA LEU A 16 25.51 33.67 -8.55
C LEU A 16 25.38 32.33 -7.82
N PHE A 17 26.26 32.06 -6.85
CA PHE A 17 26.18 30.87 -6.00
C PHE A 17 24.93 30.86 -5.11
N VAL A 18 24.54 32.01 -4.53
CA VAL A 18 23.32 32.14 -3.73
C VAL A 18 22.07 31.98 -4.59
N ILE A 19 22.08 32.45 -5.85
CA ILE A 19 20.97 32.24 -6.79
C ILE A 19 20.90 30.77 -7.24
N LEU A 20 22.03 30.15 -7.59
CA LEU A 20 22.10 28.73 -7.98
C LEU A 20 21.74 27.79 -6.82
N PHE A 21 22.22 28.05 -5.61
CA PHE A 21 21.83 27.29 -4.41
C PHE A 21 20.41 27.63 -3.93
N GLY A 22 19.96 28.87 -4.10
CA GLY A 22 18.62 29.32 -3.75
C GLY A 22 17.54 28.72 -4.65
N LEU A 23 17.81 28.61 -5.95
CA LEU A 23 16.93 27.92 -6.91
C LEU A 23 16.85 26.41 -6.63
N ASN A 24 17.95 25.78 -6.20
CA ASN A 24 17.94 24.36 -5.81
C ASN A 24 17.25 24.09 -4.45
N ARG A 25 16.99 25.12 -3.65
CA ARG A 25 16.28 25.02 -2.36
C ARG A 25 14.75 25.14 -2.50
N PHE A 26 14.26 25.40 -3.71
CA PHE A 26 12.83 25.50 -4.03
C PHE A 26 12.31 24.26 -4.77
N ASN A 27 12.83 23.08 -4.47
CA ASN A 27 12.01 21.87 -4.59
C ASN A 27 11.11 21.83 -3.34
N PHE A 28 10.13 22.73 -3.31
CA PHE A 28 8.98 22.57 -2.44
C PHE A 28 8.29 21.28 -2.93
N ASP A 29 8.14 20.30 -2.04
CA ASP A 29 7.43 19.05 -2.29
C ASP A 29 5.96 19.39 -2.63
N ALA A 30 5.73 19.78 -3.87
CA ALA A 30 4.42 20.14 -4.40
C ALA A 30 3.70 18.84 -4.72
N ARG A 31 3.43 18.04 -3.69
CA ARG A 31 2.42 16.98 -3.78
C ARG A 31 1.14 17.65 -4.24
N GLU A 32 0.65 17.26 -5.41
CA GLU A 32 -0.61 17.76 -5.92
C GLU A 32 -1.68 17.41 -4.86
N LYS A 33 -2.28 18.44 -4.27
CA LYS A 33 -3.08 18.27 -3.07
C LYS A 33 -4.38 17.60 -3.46
N VAL A 34 -4.51 16.33 -3.11
CA VAL A 34 -5.67 15.51 -3.41
C VAL A 34 -6.88 16.03 -2.62
N ILE A 35 -8.04 16.11 -3.27
CA ILE A 35 -9.30 16.53 -2.64
C ILE A 35 -9.96 15.31 -2.03
N GLU A 36 -9.73 15.09 -0.75
CA GLU A 36 -10.28 13.98 0.03
C GLU A 36 -11.40 14.43 0.98
N ILE A 37 -12.29 13.52 1.34
CA ILE A 37 -13.24 13.75 2.43
C ILE A 37 -12.57 13.64 3.80
N LYS A 38 -13.09 14.35 4.81
CA LYS A 38 -12.58 14.34 6.20
C LYS A 38 -13.56 13.77 7.22
N GLU A 39 -14.76 13.42 6.79
CA GLU A 39 -15.80 12.81 7.61
C GLU A 39 -16.65 11.87 6.76
N TYR A 40 -17.04 10.72 7.32
CA TYR A 40 -17.98 9.79 6.71
C TYR A 40 -18.91 9.22 7.79
N GLN A 41 -20.22 9.34 7.60
CA GLN A 41 -21.24 8.83 8.54
C GLN A 41 -21.02 9.27 10.01
N GLY A 42 -20.56 10.51 10.22
CA GLY A 42 -20.27 11.05 11.55
C GLY A 42 -18.92 10.63 12.15
N GLU A 43 -18.13 9.84 11.43
CA GLU A 43 -16.75 9.52 11.81
C GLU A 43 -15.76 10.47 11.15
N ARG A 44 -14.95 11.16 11.97
CA ARG A 44 -13.79 11.90 11.48
C ARG A 44 -12.73 10.97 10.91
N LEU A 45 -12.20 11.32 9.75
CA LEU A 45 -11.17 10.60 9.02
C LEU A 45 -9.81 11.31 9.15
N ASP A 46 -8.76 10.51 9.24
CA ASP A 46 -7.37 10.93 9.12
C ASP A 46 -7.04 11.19 7.63
N SER A 47 -5.90 11.83 7.37
CA SER A 47 -5.46 12.22 6.03
C SER A 47 -4.88 11.05 5.24
N VAL A 48 -5.07 11.03 3.92
CA VAL A 48 -4.32 10.12 3.03
C VAL A 48 -2.80 10.26 3.18
N TYR A 49 -2.34 11.45 3.61
CA TYR A 49 -0.94 11.77 3.89
C TYR A 49 -0.45 11.38 5.29
N ASP A 50 -1.31 10.86 6.17
CA ASP A 50 -0.93 10.46 7.53
C ASP A 50 -0.28 9.06 7.58
N PHE A 51 -0.30 8.32 6.46
CA PHE A 51 0.40 7.05 6.30
C PHE A 51 1.91 7.31 6.22
N ARG A 52 2.69 6.52 6.98
CA ARG A 52 4.15 6.58 6.89
C ARG A 52 4.66 5.81 5.69
N GLU A 53 5.72 6.33 5.10
CA GLU A 53 6.45 5.60 4.07
C GLU A 53 7.33 4.51 4.72
N ASN A 54 6.99 3.25 4.45
CA ASN A 54 7.67 2.06 4.94
C ASN A 54 7.91 0.99 3.84
N SER A 55 7.99 1.42 2.58
CA SER A 55 8.29 0.59 1.40
C SER A 55 9.68 -0.04 1.42
N ILE A 56 9.88 -1.11 0.65
CA ILE A 56 11.22 -1.66 0.40
C ILE A 56 11.99 -0.77 -0.57
N LEU A 57 11.35 -0.35 -1.68
CA LEU A 57 12.01 0.36 -2.80
C LEU A 57 11.48 1.79 -3.05
N GLY A 58 10.73 2.37 -2.11
CA GLY A 58 10.01 3.63 -2.29
C GLY A 58 8.55 3.42 -2.74
N PRO A 59 7.79 4.50 -2.96
CA PRO A 59 6.51 4.42 -3.66
C PRO A 59 6.68 3.89 -5.08
N GLN A 60 5.88 2.90 -5.47
CA GLN A 60 5.91 2.33 -6.81
C GLN A 60 5.03 3.13 -7.77
N GLU A 61 5.48 3.28 -9.01
CA GLU A 61 4.76 3.99 -10.07
C GLU A 61 4.30 2.99 -11.12
N ILE A 62 3.11 2.43 -10.89
CA ILE A 62 2.55 1.36 -11.72
C ILE A 62 1.77 1.97 -12.89
N ASN A 63 2.13 1.58 -14.12
CA ASN A 63 1.33 1.89 -15.30
C ASN A 63 0.08 1.00 -15.32
N VAL A 64 -1.08 1.60 -15.08
CA VAL A 64 -2.37 0.89 -15.03
C VAL A 64 -2.70 0.12 -16.31
N THR A 65 -2.22 0.59 -17.48
CA THR A 65 -2.49 -0.07 -18.77
C THR A 65 -1.78 -1.43 -18.88
N ASP A 66 -0.57 -1.51 -18.33
CA ASP A 66 0.27 -2.71 -18.36
C ASP A 66 0.04 -3.59 -17.13
N TYR A 67 -0.61 -3.05 -16.10
CA TYR A 67 -0.87 -3.75 -14.84
C TYR A 67 -1.75 -4.98 -15.04
N ARG A 68 -1.37 -6.07 -14.36
CA ARG A 68 -2.19 -7.26 -14.21
C ARG A 68 -2.18 -7.71 -12.75
N LEU A 69 -3.35 -7.92 -12.18
CA LEU A 69 -3.50 -8.66 -10.92
C LEU A 69 -3.52 -10.15 -11.26
N ARG A 70 -2.47 -10.87 -10.85
CA ARG A 70 -2.34 -12.30 -11.07
C ARG A 70 -3.00 -13.09 -9.93
N VAL A 71 -3.66 -14.19 -10.28
CA VAL A 71 -4.19 -15.17 -9.34
C VAL A 71 -3.59 -16.52 -9.70
N SER A 72 -2.85 -17.12 -8.77
CA SER A 72 -1.98 -18.26 -9.06
C SER A 72 -1.90 -19.25 -7.89
N GLY A 73 -0.99 -20.22 -7.98
CA GLY A 73 -0.78 -21.25 -6.96
C GLY A 73 -1.81 -22.38 -7.06
N LEU A 74 -2.39 -22.75 -5.93
CA LEU A 74 -3.38 -23.83 -5.77
C LEU A 74 -4.78 -23.41 -6.25
N VAL A 75 -4.88 -23.06 -7.53
CA VAL A 75 -6.13 -22.73 -8.25
C VAL A 75 -6.29 -23.63 -9.46
N GLU A 76 -7.52 -23.92 -9.88
CA GLU A 76 -7.75 -24.79 -11.05
C GLU A 76 -7.19 -24.19 -12.34
N THR A 77 -7.44 -22.90 -12.56
CA THR A 77 -6.94 -22.14 -13.71
C THR A 77 -6.37 -20.80 -13.23
N PRO A 78 -5.07 -20.52 -13.46
CA PRO A 78 -4.52 -19.20 -13.16
C PRO A 78 -5.26 -18.09 -13.93
N LEU A 79 -5.52 -16.98 -13.25
CA LEU A 79 -6.26 -15.84 -13.81
C LEU A 79 -5.38 -14.59 -13.79
N GLU A 80 -5.64 -13.69 -14.73
CA GLU A 80 -5.05 -12.36 -14.74
C GLU A 80 -6.16 -11.35 -15.05
N TYR A 81 -6.23 -10.30 -14.24
CA TYR A 81 -7.18 -9.21 -14.42
C TYR A 81 -6.45 -7.90 -14.69
N THR A 82 -6.94 -7.12 -15.64
CA THR A 82 -6.63 -5.68 -15.73
C THR A 82 -7.19 -4.94 -14.52
N TYR A 83 -6.71 -3.72 -14.29
CA TYR A 83 -7.27 -2.89 -13.22
C TYR A 83 -8.77 -2.64 -13.42
N GLU A 84 -9.18 -2.35 -14.66
CA GLU A 84 -10.58 -2.11 -15.01
C GLU A 84 -11.46 -3.34 -14.80
N GLU A 85 -11.02 -4.52 -15.22
CA GLU A 85 -11.76 -5.79 -14.99
C GLU A 85 -11.97 -6.03 -13.49
N VAL A 86 -10.98 -5.79 -12.64
CA VAL A 86 -11.18 -5.92 -11.18
C VAL A 86 -12.28 -4.98 -10.69
N LEU A 87 -12.33 -3.75 -11.19
CA LEU A 87 -13.31 -2.74 -10.77
C LEU A 87 -14.72 -3.00 -11.33
N GLU A 88 -14.83 -3.62 -12.50
CA GLU A 88 -16.10 -3.86 -13.20
C GLU A 88 -16.73 -5.22 -12.86
N ASP A 89 -15.91 -6.27 -12.71
CA ASP A 89 -16.38 -7.65 -12.54
C ASP A 89 -16.71 -7.98 -11.08
N PHE A 90 -16.15 -7.25 -10.11
CA PHE A 90 -16.28 -7.54 -8.68
C PHE A 90 -17.04 -6.46 -7.92
N SER A 91 -17.79 -6.88 -6.90
CA SER A 91 -18.59 -5.95 -6.10
C SER A 91 -17.70 -5.09 -5.20
N SER A 92 -17.87 -3.77 -5.32
CA SER A 92 -17.21 -2.80 -4.45
C SER A 92 -17.93 -2.61 -3.13
N LYS A 93 -17.17 -2.44 -2.05
CA LYS A 93 -17.66 -2.08 -0.72
C LYS A 93 -16.83 -0.96 -0.11
N ARG A 94 -17.46 -0.24 0.82
CA ARG A 94 -16.86 0.88 1.55
C ARG A 94 -16.87 0.62 3.04
N LYS A 95 -15.76 0.88 3.74
CA LYS A 95 -15.69 0.72 5.21
C LYS A 95 -14.68 1.68 5.82
N VAL A 96 -15.06 2.32 6.92
CA VAL A 96 -14.12 3.12 7.74
C VAL A 96 -13.31 2.15 8.59
N ILE A 97 -11.99 2.08 8.34
CA ILE A 97 -11.09 1.15 9.05
C ILE A 97 -9.83 1.88 9.46
N ARG A 98 -9.35 1.58 10.68
CA ARG A 98 -8.06 2.05 11.20
C ARG A 98 -6.95 1.04 10.92
N LEU A 99 -5.92 1.47 10.20
CA LEU A 99 -4.64 0.78 10.14
C LEU A 99 -3.85 1.13 11.40
N SER A 100 -3.39 0.12 12.15
CA SER A 100 -2.52 0.30 13.33
C SER A 100 -1.14 -0.28 13.03
N CYS A 101 -0.09 0.52 13.17
CA CYS A 101 1.29 0.11 12.89
C CYS A 101 2.04 -0.25 14.17
N VAL A 102 2.94 -1.22 14.06
CA VAL A 102 3.87 -1.63 15.14
C VAL A 102 4.79 -0.49 15.60
N GLU A 103 5.00 0.53 14.76
CA GLU A 103 5.78 1.73 15.08
C GLU A 103 5.00 2.76 15.93
N GLY A 104 3.77 2.44 16.34
CA GLY A 104 2.96 3.28 17.25
C GLY A 104 2.16 4.38 16.56
N TRP A 105 2.10 4.42 15.23
CA TRP A 105 1.19 5.30 14.49
C TRP A 105 -0.03 4.54 13.99
N SER A 106 -1.11 5.27 13.69
CA SER A 106 -2.33 4.70 13.10
C SER A 106 -3.02 5.75 12.23
N ALA A 107 -3.80 5.30 11.24
CA ALA A 107 -4.62 6.16 10.40
C ALA A 107 -6.00 5.50 10.20
N LYS A 108 -7.08 6.24 10.46
CA LYS A 108 -8.47 5.83 10.25
C LYS A 108 -9.05 6.57 9.06
N VAL A 109 -9.35 5.83 8.01
CA VAL A 109 -9.78 6.37 6.72
C VAL A 109 -10.96 5.56 6.18
N LEU A 110 -11.65 6.11 5.19
CA LEU A 110 -12.63 5.37 4.43
C LEU A 110 -11.92 4.60 3.32
N TRP A 111 -12.01 3.27 3.35
CA TRP A 111 -11.52 2.42 2.27
C TRP A 111 -12.66 2.09 1.31
N GLU A 112 -12.36 2.02 0.01
CA GLU A 112 -13.23 1.45 -1.01
C GLU A 112 -12.43 0.43 -1.83
N GLY A 113 -13.00 -0.76 -2.01
CA GLY A 113 -12.32 -1.89 -2.60
C GLY A 113 -13.25 -3.04 -2.96
N VAL A 114 -12.71 -4.01 -3.69
CA VAL A 114 -13.40 -5.25 -4.04
C VAL A 114 -13.28 -6.26 -2.91
N SER A 115 -14.28 -7.14 -2.75
CA SER A 115 -14.16 -8.25 -1.82
C SER A 115 -13.10 -9.25 -2.28
N ILE A 116 -12.19 -9.62 -1.36
CA ILE A 116 -11.27 -10.74 -1.63
C ILE A 116 -12.02 -12.07 -1.62
N LYS A 117 -13.16 -12.17 -0.94
CA LYS A 117 -14.02 -13.36 -0.99
C LYS A 117 -14.52 -13.61 -2.41
N ASP A 118 -14.94 -12.57 -3.12
CA ASP A 118 -15.42 -12.69 -4.51
C ASP A 118 -14.27 -13.10 -5.45
N LEU A 119 -13.06 -12.56 -5.24
CA LEU A 119 -11.85 -13.01 -5.96
C LEU A 119 -11.52 -14.48 -5.69
N VAL A 120 -11.66 -14.92 -4.43
CA VAL A 120 -11.47 -16.33 -4.04
C VAL A 120 -12.51 -17.24 -4.69
N GLU A 121 -13.76 -16.80 -4.78
CA GLU A 121 -14.83 -17.56 -5.45
C GLU A 121 -14.55 -17.69 -6.95
N ALA A 122 -14.13 -16.61 -7.61
CA ALA A 122 -13.75 -16.63 -9.02
C ALA A 122 -12.50 -17.48 -9.32
N ALA A 123 -11.58 -17.57 -8.37
CA ALA A 123 -10.33 -18.33 -8.50
C ALA A 123 -10.51 -19.84 -8.39
N GLU A 124 -11.62 -20.31 -7.80
CA GLU A 124 -11.91 -21.73 -7.55
C GLU A 124 -10.68 -22.49 -7.00
N PRO A 125 -10.17 -22.11 -5.80
CA PRO A 125 -8.96 -22.72 -5.26
C PRO A 125 -9.18 -24.19 -4.87
N SER A 126 -8.10 -24.97 -4.94
CA SER A 126 -8.06 -26.34 -4.43
C SER A 126 -8.47 -26.39 -2.95
N GLU A 127 -9.09 -27.49 -2.52
CA GLU A 127 -9.42 -27.75 -1.10
C GLU A 127 -8.17 -27.74 -0.19
N ASP A 128 -6.99 -27.99 -0.77
CA ASP A 128 -5.72 -27.96 -0.06
C ASP A 128 -5.22 -26.53 0.22
N ALA A 129 -5.68 -25.52 -0.52
CA ALA A 129 -5.29 -24.13 -0.27
C ALA A 129 -5.73 -23.69 1.14
N LYS A 130 -4.79 -23.19 1.94
CA LYS A 130 -5.02 -22.72 3.32
C LYS A 130 -4.75 -21.23 3.52
N ILE A 131 -3.88 -20.66 2.71
CA ILE A 131 -3.50 -19.25 2.77
C ILE A 131 -3.53 -18.61 1.38
N ILE A 132 -3.54 -17.28 1.35
CA ILE A 132 -3.16 -16.49 0.19
C ILE A 132 -1.87 -15.75 0.53
N ILE A 133 -0.85 -15.91 -0.29
CA ILE A 133 0.37 -15.09 -0.28
C ILE A 133 0.13 -13.90 -1.21
N PHE A 134 0.26 -12.71 -0.66
CA PHE A 134 0.16 -11.45 -1.36
C PHE A 134 1.55 -11.00 -1.76
N HIS A 135 1.76 -10.77 -3.06
CA HIS A 135 3.00 -10.22 -3.58
C HIS A 135 2.79 -8.77 -4.01
N ALA A 136 3.76 -7.92 -3.68
CA ALA A 136 3.83 -6.54 -4.10
C ALA A 136 4.84 -6.33 -5.22
N GLU A 137 4.66 -5.26 -5.98
CA GLU A 137 5.58 -4.81 -7.03
C GLU A 137 7.03 -4.60 -6.53
N ASP A 138 7.21 -4.12 -5.30
CA ASP A 138 8.54 -3.86 -4.72
C ASP A 138 9.23 -5.09 -4.12
N GLY A 139 8.63 -6.28 -4.32
CA GLY A 139 9.11 -7.55 -3.77
C GLY A 139 8.66 -7.82 -2.33
N TYR A 140 7.79 -6.98 -1.75
CA TYR A 140 7.18 -7.25 -0.46
C TYR A 140 6.22 -8.44 -0.56
N THR A 141 6.26 -9.33 0.44
CA THR A 141 5.30 -10.43 0.56
C THR A 141 4.76 -10.55 1.97
N THR A 142 3.53 -11.05 2.09
CA THR A 142 2.89 -11.42 3.34
C THR A 142 1.78 -12.44 3.06
N SER A 143 1.36 -13.22 4.04
CA SER A 143 0.31 -14.25 3.87
C SER A 143 -0.87 -14.04 4.82
N LEU A 144 -2.07 -14.47 4.43
CA LEU A 144 -3.22 -14.53 5.31
C LEU A 144 -3.98 -15.84 5.13
N HIS A 145 -4.49 -16.41 6.22
CA HIS A 145 -5.34 -17.58 6.19
C HIS A 145 -6.66 -17.30 5.45
N LEU A 146 -7.06 -18.25 4.60
CA LEU A 146 -8.32 -18.19 3.85
C LEU A 146 -9.54 -18.10 4.76
N ASP A 147 -9.52 -18.77 5.91
CA ASP A 147 -10.62 -18.72 6.88
C ASP A 147 -10.84 -17.31 7.40
N TYR A 148 -9.76 -16.61 7.75
CA TYR A 148 -9.81 -15.21 8.16
C TYR A 148 -10.32 -14.30 7.03
N ILE A 149 -9.84 -14.49 5.80
CA ILE A 149 -10.28 -13.72 4.62
C ILE A 149 -11.79 -13.90 4.39
N LYS A 150 -12.28 -15.15 4.45
CA LYS A 150 -13.69 -15.50 4.25
C LYS A 150 -14.58 -15.02 5.39
N GLU A 151 -14.15 -15.15 6.64
CA GLU A 151 -14.91 -14.75 7.82
C GLU A 151 -15.05 -13.22 7.91
N ARG A 152 -13.97 -12.49 7.67
CA ARG A 152 -13.96 -11.02 7.79
C ARG A 152 -14.49 -10.33 6.56
N ASP A 153 -14.52 -11.01 5.42
CA ASP A 153 -14.81 -10.41 4.12
C ASP A 153 -13.97 -9.13 3.96
N ILE A 154 -12.64 -9.30 3.91
CA ILE A 154 -11.71 -8.17 3.73
C ILE A 154 -11.73 -7.66 2.28
N MET A 155 -11.01 -6.57 2.01
CA MET A 155 -10.97 -5.97 0.68
C MET A 155 -9.56 -5.77 0.14
N LEU A 156 -9.49 -5.80 -1.18
CA LEU A 156 -8.41 -5.20 -1.94
C LEU A 156 -8.86 -3.80 -2.36
N ALA A 157 -8.33 -2.78 -1.69
CA ALA A 157 -8.76 -1.40 -1.87
C ALA A 157 -8.09 -0.75 -3.08
N TYR A 158 -8.86 0.04 -3.83
CA TYR A 158 -8.40 0.88 -4.94
C TYR A 158 -8.69 2.38 -4.70
N LYS A 159 -9.38 2.71 -3.60
CA LYS A 159 -9.69 4.08 -3.17
C LYS A 159 -9.57 4.24 -1.65
N ILE A 160 -9.24 5.46 -1.25
CA ILE A 160 -9.11 5.92 0.14
C ILE A 160 -9.73 7.32 0.26
N ASN A 161 -10.57 7.59 1.26
CA ASN A 161 -11.25 8.89 1.44
C ASN A 161 -11.89 9.45 0.14
N GLU A 162 -12.55 8.56 -0.62
CA GLU A 162 -13.17 8.82 -1.94
C GLU A 162 -12.23 9.24 -3.07
N VAL A 163 -10.92 9.14 -2.87
CA VAL A 163 -9.91 9.40 -3.90
C VAL A 163 -9.29 8.09 -4.33
N THR A 164 -8.99 7.95 -5.62
CA THR A 164 -8.15 6.85 -6.11
C THR A 164 -6.89 6.80 -5.27
N LEU A 165 -6.43 5.60 -4.90
CA LEU A 165 -5.23 5.47 -4.08
C LEU A 165 -4.10 6.32 -4.67
N PRO A 166 -3.46 7.20 -3.88
CA PRO A 166 -2.16 7.74 -4.24
C PRO A 166 -1.14 6.60 -4.38
N LYS A 167 -0.08 6.82 -5.17
CA LYS A 167 0.98 5.82 -5.31
C LYS A 167 1.65 5.48 -3.98
N GLU A 168 1.78 6.47 -3.10
CA GLU A 168 2.30 6.29 -1.73
C GLU A 168 1.37 5.41 -0.88
N ASN A 169 0.10 5.32 -1.21
CA ASN A 169 -0.88 4.46 -0.55
C ASN A 169 -1.15 3.16 -1.33
N GLY A 170 -0.27 2.75 -2.25
CA GLY A 170 -0.34 1.42 -2.83
C GLY A 170 -1.15 1.29 -4.13
N PHE A 171 -1.40 2.36 -4.88
CA PHE A 171 -2.02 2.25 -6.21
C PHE A 171 -1.31 1.20 -7.09
N PRO A 172 -2.03 0.26 -7.75
CA PRO A 172 -3.48 0.26 -7.94
C PRO A 172 -4.27 -0.38 -6.80
N PHE A 173 -3.65 -1.27 -6.03
CA PHE A 173 -4.32 -2.06 -5.01
C PHE A 173 -3.53 -2.17 -3.70
N GLN A 174 -4.22 -1.94 -2.58
CA GLN A 174 -3.71 -2.17 -1.24
C GLN A 174 -4.62 -3.12 -0.47
N LEU A 175 -4.01 -4.13 0.16
CA LEU A 175 -4.70 -5.05 1.05
C LEU A 175 -5.14 -4.34 2.33
N VAL A 176 -6.43 -4.43 2.65
CA VAL A 176 -7.02 -3.91 3.88
C VAL A 176 -7.29 -5.06 4.85
N ALA A 177 -6.25 -5.46 5.59
CA ALA A 177 -6.29 -6.58 6.52
C ALA A 177 -6.76 -6.13 7.92
N GLU A 178 -8.05 -5.77 8.05
CA GLU A 178 -8.62 -5.30 9.33
C GLU A 178 -8.32 -6.25 10.50
N SER A 179 -8.14 -5.76 11.72
CA SER A 179 -7.71 -6.58 12.88
C SER A 179 -6.29 -7.18 12.82
N LYS A 180 -5.53 -6.94 11.74
CA LYS A 180 -4.10 -7.26 11.66
C LYS A 180 -3.22 -6.02 11.80
N TRP A 181 -1.99 -6.20 12.31
CA TRP A 181 -0.96 -5.16 12.31
C TRP A 181 -0.62 -4.71 10.89
N GLY A 182 -0.22 -3.43 10.76
CA GLY A 182 -0.01 -2.76 9.48
C GLY A 182 1.00 -3.43 8.53
N TYR A 183 1.92 -4.27 9.02
CA TYR A 183 2.80 -5.02 8.12
C TYR A 183 2.04 -6.07 7.29
N LYS A 184 0.87 -6.55 7.70
CA LYS A 184 0.04 -7.42 6.85
C LYS A 184 -0.73 -6.66 5.77
N TRP A 185 -0.67 -5.32 5.73
CA TRP A 185 -1.42 -4.49 4.78
C TRP A 185 -0.56 -4.21 3.54
N CYS A 186 -0.40 -5.24 2.72
CA CYS A 186 0.40 -5.22 1.50
C CYS A 186 -0.03 -4.09 0.54
N ARG A 187 0.91 -3.23 0.14
CA ARG A 187 0.71 -2.16 -0.85
C ARG A 187 1.19 -2.64 -2.22
N TRP A 188 0.67 -2.06 -3.31
CA TRP A 188 1.09 -2.36 -4.69
C TRP A 188 0.92 -3.85 -5.04
N VAL A 189 -0.21 -4.43 -4.64
CA VAL A 189 -0.47 -5.87 -4.83
C VAL A 189 -0.49 -6.20 -6.33
N VAL A 190 0.30 -7.20 -6.73
CA VAL A 190 0.40 -7.70 -8.11
C VAL A 190 -0.02 -9.15 -8.25
N GLU A 191 -0.03 -9.92 -7.16
CA GLU A 191 -0.39 -11.34 -7.19
C GLU A 191 -1.03 -11.81 -5.88
N LEU A 192 -2.04 -12.68 -6.05
CA LEU A 192 -2.67 -13.49 -5.02
C LEU A 192 -2.33 -14.96 -5.30
N GLU A 193 -1.34 -15.50 -4.59
CA GLU A 193 -0.91 -16.89 -4.73
C GLU A 193 -1.56 -17.76 -3.66
N PHE A 194 -2.37 -18.73 -4.07
CA PHE A 194 -2.99 -19.69 -3.16
C PHE A 194 -1.99 -20.79 -2.78
N SER A 195 -1.83 -21.05 -1.48
CA SER A 195 -0.83 -22.00 -0.98
C SER A 195 -1.36 -22.81 0.21
N ASP A 196 -0.81 -24.01 0.41
CA ASP A 196 -1.03 -24.88 1.56
C ASP A 196 0.01 -24.65 2.67
N ASP A 197 1.08 -23.90 2.39
CA ASP A 197 2.15 -23.57 3.34
C ASP A 197 1.67 -22.54 4.38
N THR A 198 1.00 -23.02 5.43
CA THR A 198 0.53 -22.17 6.54
C THR A 198 1.66 -21.53 7.33
N ASP A 199 2.90 -22.02 7.18
CA ASP A 199 4.08 -21.49 7.86
C ASP A 199 4.85 -20.48 6.99
N TYR A 200 4.33 -20.10 5.81
CA TYR A 200 4.96 -19.11 4.96
C TYR A 200 5.20 -17.80 5.70
N GLU A 201 6.46 -17.42 5.78
CA GLU A 201 6.92 -16.16 6.37
C GLU A 201 7.28 -15.15 5.27
N GLY A 202 6.48 -14.08 5.20
CA GLY A 202 6.73 -12.93 4.33
C GLY A 202 7.89 -12.05 4.80
N PHE A 203 7.90 -10.79 4.33
CA PHE A 203 9.02 -9.88 4.57
C PHE A 203 9.25 -9.60 6.06
N TRP A 204 8.23 -9.20 6.82
CA TRP A 204 8.42 -8.88 8.25
C TRP A 204 8.40 -10.13 9.12
N GLU A 205 7.60 -11.12 8.74
CA GLU A 205 7.46 -12.39 9.44
C GLU A 205 8.80 -13.13 9.51
N SER A 206 9.52 -13.21 8.38
CA SER A 206 10.88 -13.79 8.31
C SER A 206 11.94 -13.02 9.10
N ARG A 207 11.59 -11.85 9.63
CA ARG A 207 12.43 -10.99 10.47
C ARG A 207 12.00 -11.03 11.94
N GLY A 208 11.20 -12.03 12.33
CA GLY A 208 10.78 -12.28 13.71
C GLY A 208 9.51 -11.55 14.12
N TYR A 209 8.73 -11.02 13.18
CA TYR A 209 7.37 -10.55 13.48
C TYR A 209 6.39 -11.72 13.47
N SER A 210 5.31 -11.58 14.24
CA SER A 210 4.28 -12.61 14.35
C SER A 210 3.61 -12.88 13.01
N ASN A 211 3.49 -14.15 12.61
CA ASN A 211 2.85 -14.50 11.34
C ASN A 211 1.33 -14.19 11.37
N ASP A 212 0.67 -14.49 12.49
CA ASP A 212 -0.75 -14.20 12.74
C ASP A 212 -1.06 -12.70 12.73
N ALA A 213 -0.15 -11.91 13.32
CA ALA A 213 -0.21 -10.46 13.38
C ALA A 213 -1.51 -9.85 13.97
N ASP A 214 -2.19 -10.56 14.88
CA ASP A 214 -3.43 -10.05 15.49
C ASP A 214 -3.16 -8.80 16.36
N LEU A 215 -4.01 -7.78 16.23
CA LEU A 215 -3.89 -6.51 17.00
C LEU A 215 -4.03 -6.70 18.52
N ASP A 216 -4.66 -7.76 18.98
CA ASP A 216 -4.85 -8.08 20.41
C ASP A 216 -3.73 -8.97 20.99
N LYS A 217 -2.73 -9.32 20.18
CA LYS A 217 -1.55 -10.12 20.56
C LYS A 217 -0.25 -9.34 20.34
N SER A 218 0.85 -9.90 20.82
CA SER A 218 2.19 -9.40 20.53
C SER A 218 2.48 -9.44 19.02
N PHE A 219 3.06 -8.36 18.49
CA PHE A 219 3.54 -8.31 17.12
C PHE A 219 4.89 -9.01 16.91
N TRP A 220 5.59 -9.40 17.98
CA TRP A 220 6.77 -10.26 17.89
C TRP A 220 6.36 -11.73 17.74
N GLY A 221 7.04 -12.44 16.84
CA GLY A 221 7.01 -13.90 16.75
C GLY A 221 7.52 -14.52 18.05
N LYS A 222 6.99 -15.70 18.38
CA LYS A 222 7.40 -16.44 19.60
C LYS A 222 8.79 -17.04 19.44
#